data_AF-A0A813JQM4-F1
#
_entry.id   AF-A0A813JQM4-F1
#
_cell.length_a   1.000
_cell.length_b   1.000
_cell.length_c   1.000
_cell.angle_alpha   90.00
_cell.angle_beta   90.00
_cell.angle_gamma   90.00
#
_symmetry.space_group_name_H-M   'P 1'
#
loop_
_entity.id
_entity.type
_entity.pdbx_description
1 polymer ?
#
loop_
_entity_poly.entity_id
_entity_poly.type
_entity_poly.pdbx_seq_one_letter_code
_entity_poly.pdbx_strand_id
1 'polypeptide(L)'
;DSWVRSVRPVLISVDGASTSSSNNNNIALGSAIPMDIAPGQAVRLPVPLAVTGAGGCGGTSGVAERTLELAVEGLLKGKLIRSPSIRVSIRCRTGRQNFVFTFEDDDGSLQHAAAVMPLGSGGVCEGGCPVLLTLHGTSISASDSADSYKAKLDTDYRFGVESAWLLAPTRHGAHNWEGPGHAAALAALRALPKVAAKLGVQEPDIGRVLVAGHSMGGHGSWLLASALRDQALGLASSASWLRKDQYADSNKVMLHDIAAADVELALLALMRSAEAEFEVESQAPTLAGGLPIMMRVGSRDQTVHPWFSRRMFRTLLAAGASSADVTLTEIKGKEHWWWDTETSNDGGVVNDEQLRAFFRKCLARASGPAALSESWRLVVFNPAFSGAKGGARILQQMQPHRRSELSVQVSAAKVEVHTSNVRRLEWDLHALSVLACGSGGCASARPKLMLDGQLQVLGMEGKSACWCLLGSASWAECEAEAALPPTERGPRQVGPMRRLFSAPVCAIFGSDAVGQSAALFVSNMMLMSGHGHLRLVPASEGALLHPQSARTSLWWARLT
;
A
#
# COMPACT_ATOMS: atom_id res chain seq x y z
N ASP A 1 7.28 -31.26 25.61
CA ASP A 1 7.37 -30.12 24.70
C ASP A 1 8.25 -30.49 23.51
N SER A 2 7.70 -30.45 22.29
CA SER A 2 8.41 -30.73 21.03
C SER A 2 8.68 -29.45 20.22
N TRP A 3 8.39 -28.28 20.79
CA TRP A 3 8.68 -27.00 20.18
C TRP A 3 10.19 -26.79 20.07
N VAL A 4 10.59 -26.09 19.01
CA VAL A 4 11.94 -25.54 18.91
C VAL A 4 11.87 -24.10 19.42
N ARG A 5 12.50 -23.86 20.57
CA ARG A 5 12.46 -22.57 21.27
C ARG A 5 13.64 -21.69 20.89
N SER A 6 13.47 -20.37 20.98
CA SER A 6 14.54 -19.38 20.82
C SER A 6 15.33 -19.50 19.50
N VAL A 7 14.61 -19.74 18.41
CA VAL A 7 15.16 -19.89 17.07
C VAL A 7 15.75 -18.56 16.59
N ARG A 8 16.99 -18.60 16.09
CA ARG A 8 17.74 -17.43 15.62
C ARG A 8 18.65 -17.77 14.44
N PRO A 9 18.95 -16.81 13.55
CA PRO A 9 19.92 -16.99 12.48
C PRO A 9 21.36 -16.91 13.02
N VAL A 10 22.27 -17.58 12.33
CA VAL A 10 23.71 -17.59 12.60
C VAL A 10 24.46 -17.39 11.27
N LEU A 11 25.41 -16.47 11.25
CA LEU A 11 26.27 -16.18 10.10
C LEU A 11 27.59 -16.92 10.27
N ILE A 12 27.79 -17.93 9.43
CA ILE A 12 28.93 -18.85 9.46
C ILE A 12 30.13 -18.20 8.79
N SER A 13 29.95 -17.71 7.56
CA SER A 13 31.02 -17.11 6.78
C SER A 13 30.51 -15.99 5.86
N VAL A 14 31.41 -15.09 5.50
CA VAL A 14 31.20 -14.06 4.48
C VAL A 14 32.34 -14.23 3.47
N ASP A 15 31.98 -14.51 2.22
CA ASP A 15 32.90 -14.83 1.11
C ASP A 15 33.89 -15.97 1.44
N GLY A 16 33.40 -16.97 2.19
CA GLY A 16 34.21 -18.12 2.61
C GLY A 16 35.15 -17.85 3.80
N ALA A 17 35.26 -16.60 4.27
CA ALA A 17 35.99 -16.27 5.49
C ALA A 17 35.08 -16.41 6.72
N SER A 18 35.53 -17.18 7.72
CA SER A 18 34.78 -17.34 8.98
C SER A 18 34.60 -16.00 9.69
N THR A 19 33.41 -15.78 10.25
CA THR A 19 33.09 -14.60 11.06
C THR A 19 33.89 -14.52 12.35
N SER A 20 34.48 -15.64 12.82
CA SER A 20 35.38 -15.68 13.97
C SER A 20 36.81 -15.23 13.66
N SER A 21 37.17 -15.01 12.39
CA SER A 21 38.56 -14.86 11.95
C SER A 21 38.89 -13.57 11.20
N SER A 22 38.02 -12.55 11.13
CA SER A 22 38.43 -11.26 10.54
C SER A 22 37.64 -10.05 11.04
N ASN A 23 38.37 -8.96 11.33
CA ASN A 23 37.85 -7.60 11.51
C ASN A 23 37.50 -6.91 10.17
N ASN A 24 37.49 -7.65 9.05
CA ASN A 24 37.43 -7.09 7.69
C ASN A 24 36.13 -7.38 6.94
N ASN A 25 35.19 -8.10 7.55
CA ASN A 25 33.90 -8.38 6.94
C ASN A 25 32.92 -7.29 7.38
N ASN A 26 32.71 -6.28 6.54
CA ASN A 26 31.79 -5.15 6.78
C ASN A 26 30.30 -5.56 6.86
N ILE A 27 29.99 -6.83 7.13
CA ILE A 27 28.65 -7.40 7.24
C ILE A 27 28.59 -8.26 8.50
N ALA A 28 27.64 -7.97 9.38
CA ALA A 28 27.39 -8.71 10.61
C ALA A 28 25.89 -9.02 10.76
N LEU A 29 25.56 -9.97 11.64
CA LEU A 29 24.18 -10.12 12.10
C LEU A 29 23.85 -9.01 13.10
N GLY A 30 22.68 -8.39 12.91
CA GLY A 30 22.07 -7.54 13.92
C GLY A 30 21.38 -8.35 15.02
N SER A 31 20.75 -7.65 15.96
CA SER A 31 19.95 -8.27 17.01
C SER A 31 18.70 -8.93 16.42
N ALA A 32 18.67 -10.26 16.39
CA ALA A 32 17.47 -11.02 16.02
C ALA A 32 16.54 -11.20 17.22
N ILE A 33 15.24 -11.10 17.00
CA ILE A 33 14.23 -11.45 18.01
C ILE A 33 14.04 -12.98 17.93
N PRO A 34 14.37 -13.74 19.00
CA PRO A 34 14.19 -15.19 18.99
C PRO A 34 12.72 -15.55 18.79
N MET A 35 12.45 -16.59 18.01
CA MET A 35 11.09 -17.09 17.79
C MET A 35 10.94 -18.55 18.18
N ASP A 36 9.73 -18.93 18.55
CA ASP A 36 9.39 -20.31 18.87
C ASP A 36 8.62 -20.93 17.70
N ILE A 37 8.99 -22.17 17.35
CA ILE A 37 8.39 -22.90 16.23
C ILE A 37 7.68 -24.14 16.77
N ALA A 38 6.38 -24.24 16.50
CA ALA A 38 5.59 -25.41 16.87
C ALA A 38 5.94 -26.63 15.99
N PRO A 39 5.75 -27.87 16.47
CA PRO A 39 5.97 -29.07 15.67
C PRO A 39 5.20 -29.04 14.34
N GLY A 40 5.91 -29.21 13.22
CA GLY A 40 5.35 -29.20 11.86
C GLY A 40 5.03 -27.80 11.31
N GLN A 41 5.31 -26.73 12.05
CA GLN A 41 5.04 -25.36 11.62
C GLN A 41 6.18 -24.86 10.74
N ALA A 42 5.83 -24.20 9.64
CA ALA A 42 6.76 -23.42 8.84
C ALA A 42 6.61 -21.94 9.18
N VAL A 43 7.74 -21.23 9.32
CA VAL A 43 7.77 -19.79 9.62
C VAL A 43 8.86 -19.11 8.77
N ARG A 44 8.70 -17.80 8.52
CA ARG A 44 9.76 -16.96 7.98
C ARG A 44 10.59 -16.41 9.13
N LEU A 45 11.89 -16.63 9.09
CA LEU A 45 12.84 -16.10 10.08
C LEU A 45 13.47 -14.81 9.53
N PRO A 46 13.22 -13.63 10.14
CA PRO A 46 13.94 -12.41 9.80
C PRO A 46 15.43 -12.55 10.11
N VAL A 47 16.27 -12.21 9.14
CA VAL A 47 17.72 -12.18 9.29
C VAL A 47 18.19 -10.72 9.27
N PRO A 48 18.38 -10.08 10.43
CA PRO A 48 18.86 -8.71 10.47
C PRO A 48 20.33 -8.67 10.05
N LEU A 49 20.62 -7.94 8.98
CA LEU A 49 21.99 -7.70 8.51
C LEU A 49 22.38 -6.26 8.84
N ALA A 50 23.58 -6.08 9.39
CA ALA A 50 24.20 -4.79 9.66
C ALA A 50 25.43 -4.63 8.77
N VAL A 51 25.53 -3.48 8.09
CA VAL A 51 26.72 -3.11 7.31
C VAL A 51 27.59 -2.21 8.19
N THR A 52 28.78 -2.68 8.58
CA THR A 52 29.59 -2.08 9.66
C THR A 52 30.71 -1.16 9.17
N GLY A 53 30.81 -0.87 7.86
CA GLY A 53 31.83 0.05 7.32
C GLY A 53 31.59 0.53 5.88
N ALA A 54 32.18 1.67 5.53
CA ALA A 54 32.00 2.39 4.24
C ALA A 54 32.65 1.72 3.01
N GLY A 55 33.24 0.52 3.16
CA GLY A 55 34.00 -0.18 2.12
C GLY A 55 33.44 -1.55 1.72
N GLY A 56 32.18 -1.87 2.04
CA GLY A 56 31.60 -3.22 1.91
C GLY A 56 31.66 -3.86 0.52
N CYS A 57 31.85 -3.05 -0.53
CA CYS A 57 31.79 -3.53 -1.91
C CYS A 57 33.13 -3.71 -2.62
N GLY A 58 34.26 -3.35 -2.00
CA GLY A 58 35.58 -3.46 -2.64
C GLY A 58 35.70 -2.51 -3.85
N GLY A 59 36.64 -1.57 -3.81
CA GLY A 59 36.82 -0.59 -4.89
C GLY A 59 37.44 -1.21 -6.14
N THR A 60 36.65 -1.88 -6.99
CA THR A 60 36.98 -2.14 -8.40
C THR A 60 35.68 -2.21 -9.19
N SER A 61 35.67 -1.59 -10.38
CA SER A 61 34.54 -1.24 -11.22
C SER A 61 33.76 -2.42 -11.86
N GLY A 62 33.43 -3.46 -11.10
CA GLY A 62 32.58 -4.57 -11.50
C GLY A 62 31.49 -4.82 -10.45
N VAL A 63 30.38 -5.45 -10.84
CA VAL A 63 29.27 -5.80 -9.94
C VAL A 63 29.80 -6.76 -8.86
N ALA A 64 30.23 -6.21 -7.71
CA ALA A 64 30.71 -7.02 -6.60
C ALA A 64 29.53 -7.72 -5.94
N GLU A 65 29.54 -9.05 -5.93
CA GLU A 65 28.59 -9.87 -5.19
C GLU A 65 29.28 -10.39 -3.93
N ARG A 66 28.57 -10.35 -2.79
CA ARG A 66 29.05 -10.92 -1.52
C ARG A 66 28.23 -12.16 -1.22
N THR A 67 28.89 -13.25 -0.85
CA THR A 67 28.24 -14.52 -0.50
C THR A 67 28.20 -14.67 1.02
N LEU A 68 27.01 -14.88 1.57
CA LEU A 68 26.77 -15.12 2.99
C LEU A 68 26.43 -16.61 3.19
N GLU A 69 27.07 -17.25 4.16
CA GLU A 69 26.70 -18.58 4.61
C GLU A 69 25.94 -18.48 5.93
N LEU A 70 24.65 -18.86 5.91
CA LEU A 70 23.72 -18.72 7.02
C LEU A 70 23.25 -20.09 7.50
N ALA A 71 23.09 -20.26 8.81
CA ALA A 71 22.37 -21.38 9.41
C ALA A 71 21.37 -20.87 10.45
N VAL A 72 20.54 -21.77 10.96
CA VAL A 72 19.56 -21.48 11.99
C VAL A 72 19.84 -22.35 13.21
N GLU A 73 19.80 -21.75 14.39
CA GLU A 73 19.94 -22.45 15.67
C GLU A 73 18.68 -22.31 16.52
N GLY A 74 18.38 -23.32 17.33
CA GLY A 74 17.29 -23.28 18.31
C GLY A 74 17.47 -24.34 19.39
N LEU A 75 16.55 -24.36 20.37
CA LEU A 75 16.57 -25.30 21.48
C LEU A 75 15.41 -26.30 21.35
N LEU A 76 15.72 -27.59 21.19
CA LEU A 76 14.75 -28.67 21.24
C LEU A 76 14.95 -29.47 22.51
N LYS A 77 13.97 -29.45 23.42
CA LYS A 77 14.07 -30.09 24.75
C LYS A 77 15.33 -29.66 25.53
N GLY A 78 15.66 -28.36 25.45
CA GLY A 78 16.85 -27.77 26.08
C GLY A 78 18.18 -28.06 25.39
N LYS A 79 18.21 -28.87 24.32
CA LYS A 79 19.41 -29.16 23.53
C LYS A 79 19.50 -28.24 22.34
N LEU A 80 20.68 -27.65 22.13
CA LEU A 80 20.97 -26.85 20.94
C LEU A 80 20.92 -27.75 19.70
N ILE A 81 20.14 -27.32 18.71
CA ILE A 81 20.10 -27.91 17.37
C ILE A 81 20.46 -26.83 16.35
N ARG A 82 21.08 -27.24 15.23
CA ARG A 82 21.49 -26.36 14.15
C ARG A 82 21.05 -26.94 12.80
N SER A 83 20.54 -26.10 11.91
CA SER A 83 20.21 -26.49 10.54
C SER A 83 21.46 -26.67 9.67
N PRO A 84 21.35 -27.33 8.50
CA PRO A 84 22.32 -27.16 7.42
C PRO A 84 22.49 -25.68 7.07
N SER A 85 23.67 -25.31 6.56
CA SER A 85 23.92 -23.97 6.07
C SER A 85 23.32 -23.76 4.68
N ILE A 86 22.93 -22.52 4.40
CA ILE A 86 22.49 -22.04 3.10
C ILE A 86 23.42 -20.92 2.64
N ARG A 87 23.69 -20.86 1.34
CA ARG A 87 24.44 -19.76 0.72
C ARG A 87 23.47 -18.77 0.10
N VAL A 88 23.62 -17.50 0.47
CA VAL A 88 22.80 -16.39 -0.02
C VAL A 88 23.74 -15.33 -0.59
N SER A 89 23.46 -14.86 -1.79
CA SER A 89 24.27 -13.82 -2.41
C SER A 89 23.58 -12.46 -2.36
N ILE A 90 24.34 -11.42 -2.04
CA ILE A 90 23.89 -10.03 -2.05
C ILE A 90 24.72 -9.22 -3.04
N ARG A 91 24.05 -8.37 -3.82
CA ARG A 91 24.69 -7.55 -4.85
C ARG A 91 25.02 -6.17 -4.32
N CYS A 92 26.23 -5.71 -4.59
CA CYS A 92 26.61 -4.32 -4.39
C CYS A 92 25.96 -3.43 -5.43
N ARG A 93 25.24 -2.40 -4.97
CA ARG A 93 24.54 -1.43 -5.79
C ARG A 93 24.92 -0.02 -5.36
N THR A 94 24.99 0.89 -6.34
CA THR A 94 25.16 2.33 -6.08
C THR A 94 23.79 3.00 -5.99
N GLY A 95 23.72 4.23 -5.46
CA GLY A 95 22.48 5.01 -5.41
C GLY A 95 21.83 5.31 -6.77
N ARG A 96 22.58 5.14 -7.87
CA ARG A 96 22.11 5.29 -9.26
C ARG A 96 21.54 4.00 -9.86
N GLN A 97 21.52 2.91 -9.10
CA GLN A 97 20.93 1.63 -9.46
C GLN A 97 19.78 1.34 -8.51
N ASN A 98 18.90 0.42 -8.90
CA ASN A 98 17.94 -0.10 -7.93
C ASN A 98 18.66 -0.84 -6.81
N PHE A 99 18.10 -0.75 -5.61
CA PHE A 99 18.45 -1.59 -4.49
C PHE A 99 17.18 -2.14 -3.84
N VAL A 100 17.25 -3.37 -3.32
CA VAL A 100 16.14 -4.02 -2.62
C VAL A 100 16.32 -3.85 -1.13
N PHE A 101 15.26 -3.49 -0.43
CA PHE A 101 15.21 -3.43 1.03
C PHE A 101 14.00 -4.19 1.56
N THR A 102 14.11 -4.64 2.81
CA THR A 102 13.02 -5.32 3.52
C THR A 102 12.37 -4.39 4.54
N PHE A 103 11.09 -4.63 4.82
CA PHE A 103 10.32 -3.89 5.81
C PHE A 103 9.27 -4.80 6.44
N GLU A 104 8.83 -4.45 7.65
CA GLU A 104 7.71 -5.11 8.32
C GLU A 104 6.40 -4.49 7.83
N ASP A 105 5.48 -5.33 7.36
CA ASP A 105 4.15 -4.94 6.91
C ASP A 105 3.16 -4.86 8.08
N ASP A 106 1.97 -4.34 7.84
CA ASP A 106 0.95 -4.11 8.87
C ASP A 106 0.45 -5.41 9.53
N ASP A 107 0.61 -6.57 8.87
CA ASP A 107 0.32 -7.89 9.43
C ASP A 107 1.48 -8.49 10.27
N GLY A 108 2.61 -7.78 10.37
CA GLY A 108 3.83 -8.22 11.04
C GLY A 108 4.72 -9.14 10.19
N SER A 109 4.35 -9.41 8.93
CA SER A 109 5.18 -10.19 8.02
C SER A 109 6.31 -9.34 7.43
N LEU A 110 7.44 -10.00 7.11
CA LEU A 110 8.55 -9.34 6.43
C LEU A 110 8.31 -9.33 4.91
N GLN A 111 8.16 -8.14 4.36
CA GLN A 111 8.03 -7.89 2.92
C GLN A 111 9.27 -7.15 2.38
N HIS A 112 9.30 -6.92 1.07
CA HIS A 112 10.40 -6.24 0.41
C HIS A 112 9.92 -5.28 -0.68
N ALA A 113 10.73 -4.28 -0.96
CA ALA A 113 10.55 -3.31 -2.03
C ALA A 113 11.89 -2.99 -2.67
N ALA A 114 11.87 -2.47 -3.89
CA ALA A 114 13.03 -1.87 -4.52
C ALA A 114 12.88 -0.36 -4.58
N ALA A 115 13.99 0.36 -4.52
CA ALA A 115 14.01 1.79 -4.70
C ALA A 115 15.18 2.25 -5.57
N VAL A 116 15.02 3.41 -6.21
CA VAL A 116 16.08 4.16 -6.88
C VAL A 116 16.05 5.59 -6.33
N MET A 117 17.23 6.13 -6.02
CA MET A 117 17.33 7.51 -5.51
C MET A 117 16.95 8.52 -6.60
N PRO A 118 16.50 9.73 -6.22
CA PRO A 118 16.17 10.79 -7.18
C PRO A 118 17.31 11.11 -8.15
N LEU A 119 16.99 11.21 -9.45
CA LEU A 119 17.94 11.71 -10.44
C LEU A 119 17.95 13.25 -10.39
N GLY A 120 19.08 13.81 -9.96
CA GLY A 120 19.23 15.26 -9.80
C GLY A 120 18.44 15.82 -8.62
N SER A 121 18.90 16.93 -8.06
CA SER A 121 18.35 17.55 -6.85
C SER A 121 17.84 18.97 -7.12
N GLY A 122 17.10 19.18 -8.21
CA GLY A 122 16.48 20.49 -8.48
C GLY A 122 15.61 20.97 -7.31
N GLY A 123 15.11 22.22 -7.36
CA GLY A 123 14.35 22.84 -6.26
C GLY A 123 13.12 22.05 -5.76
N VAL A 124 12.61 21.08 -6.55
CA VAL A 124 11.52 20.16 -6.17
C VAL A 124 11.82 19.36 -4.89
N CYS A 125 13.10 19.11 -4.60
CA CYS A 125 13.57 18.37 -3.44
C CYS A 125 13.87 19.26 -2.20
N GLU A 126 13.61 20.57 -2.26
CA GLU A 126 13.74 21.45 -1.10
C GLU A 126 12.75 21.04 0.00
N GLY A 127 13.26 20.59 1.14
CA GLY A 127 12.43 20.06 2.25
C GLY A 127 12.03 18.59 2.13
N GLY A 128 12.56 17.86 1.15
CA GLY A 128 12.30 16.44 0.90
C GLY A 128 11.96 16.17 -0.56
N CYS A 129 12.30 15.00 -1.09
CA CYS A 129 11.98 14.64 -2.47
C CYS A 129 10.66 13.87 -2.55
N PRO A 130 9.73 14.20 -3.46
CA PRO A 130 8.53 13.40 -3.69
C PRO A 130 8.84 11.92 -4.01
N VAL A 131 7.83 11.07 -3.92
CA VAL A 131 7.93 9.64 -4.24
C VAL A 131 7.08 9.28 -5.45
N LEU A 132 7.67 8.67 -6.46
CA LEU A 132 6.97 7.90 -7.49
C LEU A 132 6.78 6.46 -6.98
N LEU A 133 5.56 6.17 -6.51
CA LEU A 133 5.15 4.82 -6.12
C LEU A 133 4.65 4.07 -7.36
N THR A 134 5.44 3.12 -7.85
CA THR A 134 5.11 2.32 -9.03
C THR A 134 4.71 0.90 -8.68
N LEU A 135 3.63 0.41 -9.29
CA LEU A 135 3.08 -0.91 -9.04
C LEU A 135 3.27 -1.80 -10.27
N HIS A 136 3.74 -3.01 -10.03
CA HIS A 136 4.12 -3.94 -11.10
C HIS A 136 2.97 -4.86 -11.54
N GLY A 137 3.11 -5.41 -12.75
CA GLY A 137 2.24 -6.44 -13.31
C GLY A 137 2.47 -7.84 -12.71
N THR A 138 1.71 -8.83 -13.16
CA THR A 138 1.86 -10.22 -12.71
C THR A 138 3.26 -10.76 -13.02
N SER A 139 3.83 -11.53 -12.09
CA SER A 139 5.15 -12.20 -12.24
C SER A 139 6.37 -11.29 -12.36
N ILE A 140 6.24 -10.00 -12.06
CA ILE A 140 7.37 -9.05 -12.02
C ILE A 140 7.87 -8.92 -10.58
N SER A 141 9.19 -8.97 -10.38
CA SER A 141 9.78 -8.73 -9.06
C SER A 141 9.84 -7.23 -8.73
N ALA A 142 9.96 -6.86 -7.45
CA ALA A 142 10.17 -5.47 -7.05
C ALA A 142 11.39 -4.84 -7.74
N SER A 143 12.49 -5.61 -7.86
CA SER A 143 13.72 -5.17 -8.54
C SER A 143 13.49 -4.92 -10.03
N ASP A 144 12.81 -5.83 -10.74
CA ASP A 144 12.55 -5.70 -12.18
C ASP A 144 11.57 -4.54 -12.46
N SER A 145 10.63 -4.31 -11.55
CA SER A 145 9.73 -3.16 -11.61
C SER A 145 10.50 -1.85 -11.50
N ALA A 146 11.43 -1.73 -10.55
CA ALA A 146 12.29 -0.55 -10.44
C ALA A 146 13.19 -0.40 -11.69
N ASP A 147 13.74 -1.50 -12.20
CA ASP A 147 14.58 -1.51 -13.40
C ASP A 147 13.81 -1.20 -14.70
N SER A 148 12.49 -1.32 -14.69
CA SER A 148 11.65 -0.93 -15.85
C SER A 148 11.64 0.59 -16.07
N TYR A 149 12.00 1.37 -15.06
CA TYR A 149 12.19 2.83 -15.16
C TYR A 149 13.61 3.20 -15.59
N LYS A 150 14.24 2.40 -16.44
CA LYS A 150 15.48 2.77 -17.11
C LYS A 150 15.20 3.25 -18.52
N ALA A 151 15.95 4.26 -18.95
CA ALA A 151 15.99 4.69 -20.34
C ALA A 151 17.44 4.87 -20.77
N LYS A 152 17.73 4.66 -22.05
CA LYS A 152 19.06 4.94 -22.59
C LYS A 152 19.12 6.42 -22.96
N LEU A 153 19.90 7.16 -22.20
CA LEU A 153 20.18 8.58 -22.45
C LEU A 153 21.67 8.66 -22.81
N ASP A 154 21.96 9.06 -24.05
CA ASP A 154 23.30 8.99 -24.66
C ASP A 154 23.84 7.55 -24.80
N THR A 155 24.97 7.24 -24.16
CA THR A 155 25.67 5.95 -24.31
C THR A 155 25.30 4.90 -23.25
N ASP A 156 24.66 5.28 -22.14
CA ASP A 156 24.40 4.39 -21.00
C ASP A 156 22.94 4.45 -20.50
N TYR A 157 22.53 3.45 -19.71
CA TYR A 157 21.23 3.40 -19.06
C TYR A 157 21.20 4.26 -17.81
N ARG A 158 20.17 5.11 -17.71
CA ARG A 158 19.84 5.85 -16.50
C ARG A 158 18.60 5.22 -15.87
N PHE A 159 18.70 4.86 -14.58
CA PHE A 159 17.62 4.26 -13.80
C PHE A 159 16.95 5.30 -12.93
N GLY A 160 15.62 5.21 -12.76
CA GLY A 160 14.85 6.08 -11.90
C GLY A 160 14.25 7.27 -12.64
N VAL A 161 13.77 8.25 -11.87
CA VAL A 161 13.09 9.44 -12.38
C VAL A 161 13.71 10.72 -11.83
N GLU A 162 13.52 11.81 -12.55
CA GLU A 162 14.05 13.12 -12.17
C GLU A 162 13.33 13.67 -10.94
N SER A 163 14.08 14.18 -9.96
CA SER A 163 13.56 14.86 -8.77
C SER A 163 12.54 14.09 -7.92
N ALA A 164 12.52 12.76 -7.97
CA ALA A 164 11.69 11.93 -7.10
C ALA A 164 12.32 10.57 -6.80
N TRP A 165 12.03 10.04 -5.62
CA TRP A 165 12.34 8.66 -5.28
C TRP A 165 11.48 7.72 -6.11
N LEU A 166 12.08 6.73 -6.75
CA LEU A 166 11.30 5.62 -7.31
C LEU A 166 11.14 4.56 -6.24
N LEU A 167 9.90 4.14 -5.95
CA LEU A 167 9.58 3.06 -5.02
C LEU A 167 8.73 2.00 -5.73
N ALA A 168 9.22 0.77 -5.76
CA ALA A 168 8.54 -0.39 -6.34
C ALA A 168 8.35 -1.49 -5.27
N PRO A 169 7.21 -1.55 -4.58
CA PRO A 169 6.94 -2.60 -3.59
C PRO A 169 6.72 -3.97 -4.24
N THR A 170 6.85 -5.03 -3.45
CA THR A 170 6.31 -6.34 -3.79
C THR A 170 4.79 -6.37 -3.54
N ARG A 171 4.06 -7.17 -4.30
CA ARG A 171 2.68 -7.52 -3.93
C ARG A 171 2.71 -8.57 -2.83
N HIS A 172 2.07 -8.28 -1.69
CA HIS A 172 1.97 -9.23 -0.60
C HIS A 172 0.86 -10.26 -0.87
N GLY A 173 1.24 -11.54 -0.96
CA GLY A 173 0.34 -12.68 -1.11
C GLY A 173 -0.26 -12.86 -2.51
N ALA A 174 -1.27 -13.73 -2.59
CA ALA A 174 -1.93 -14.09 -3.85
C ALA A 174 -2.91 -13.02 -4.37
N HIS A 175 -3.36 -12.12 -3.50
CA HIS A 175 -4.20 -10.98 -3.88
C HIS A 175 -3.40 -10.02 -4.77
N ASN A 176 -4.06 -9.32 -5.70
CA ASN A 176 -3.41 -8.37 -6.60
C ASN A 176 -2.91 -7.15 -5.78
N TRP A 177 -3.16 -5.93 -6.24
CA TRP A 177 -2.95 -4.72 -5.42
C TRP A 177 -4.18 -4.36 -4.57
N GLU A 178 -4.93 -5.39 -4.21
CA GLU A 178 -6.13 -5.35 -3.37
C GLU A 178 -5.77 -5.88 -1.98
N GLY A 179 -6.47 -5.44 -0.93
CA GLY A 179 -6.34 -6.03 0.40
C GLY A 179 -4.89 -6.02 0.93
N PRO A 180 -4.25 -7.19 1.15
CA PRO A 180 -2.87 -7.27 1.63
C PRO A 180 -1.85 -6.60 0.70
N GLY A 181 -2.00 -6.70 -0.63
CA GLY A 181 -1.09 -6.04 -1.58
C GLY A 181 -1.16 -4.51 -1.49
N HIS A 182 -2.35 -3.96 -1.24
CA HIS A 182 -2.54 -2.53 -0.98
C HIS A 182 -1.84 -2.10 0.32
N ALA A 183 -2.01 -2.87 1.40
CA ALA A 183 -1.36 -2.60 2.68
C ALA A 183 0.17 -2.60 2.56
N ALA A 184 0.73 -3.61 1.89
CA ALA A 184 2.17 -3.73 1.66
C ALA A 184 2.76 -2.54 0.89
N ALA A 185 2.06 -2.02 -0.12
CA ALA A 185 2.50 -0.84 -0.84
C ALA A 185 2.55 0.41 0.05
N LEU A 186 1.55 0.60 0.92
CA LEU A 186 1.53 1.69 1.91
C LEU A 186 2.61 1.51 2.98
N ALA A 187 2.84 0.28 3.45
CA ALA A 187 3.89 -0.03 4.42
C ALA A 187 5.29 0.22 3.83
N ALA A 188 5.52 -0.14 2.57
CA ALA A 188 6.76 0.18 1.85
C ALA A 188 7.00 1.69 1.77
N LEU A 189 5.96 2.47 1.45
CA LEU A 189 6.02 3.93 1.41
C LEU A 189 6.40 4.51 2.78
N ARG A 190 5.78 4.02 3.86
CA ARG A 190 6.10 4.42 5.25
C ARG A 190 7.50 3.99 5.70
N ALA A 191 8.04 2.91 5.14
CA ALA A 191 9.37 2.42 5.47
C ALA A 191 10.50 3.21 4.79
N LEU A 192 10.23 3.80 3.61
CA LEU A 192 11.24 4.45 2.78
C LEU A 192 12.02 5.60 3.49
N PRO A 193 11.40 6.49 4.29
CA PRO A 193 12.15 7.51 5.04
C PRO A 193 13.21 6.91 5.97
N LYS A 194 12.89 5.82 6.67
CA LYS A 194 13.85 5.12 7.56
C LYS A 194 15.01 4.52 6.78
N VAL A 195 14.77 4.07 5.55
CA VAL A 195 15.80 3.55 4.65
C VAL A 195 16.71 4.67 4.18
N ALA A 196 16.14 5.80 3.73
CA ALA A 196 16.90 6.98 3.31
C ALA A 196 17.79 7.52 4.44
N ALA A 197 17.25 7.63 5.67
CA ALA A 197 18.00 8.05 6.84
C ALA A 197 19.18 7.12 7.16
N LYS A 198 18.98 5.79 7.07
CA LYS A 198 20.08 4.81 7.25
C LYS A 198 21.17 4.92 6.18
N LEU A 199 20.79 5.33 4.97
CA LEU A 199 21.72 5.54 3.86
C LEU A 199 22.40 6.93 3.92
N GLY A 200 21.96 7.83 4.80
CA GLY A 200 22.49 9.19 4.91
C GLY A 200 22.23 10.04 3.66
N VAL A 201 21.11 9.82 2.98
CA VAL A 201 20.75 10.51 1.72
C VAL A 201 19.49 11.36 1.89
N GLN A 202 19.20 12.20 0.89
CA GLN A 202 18.04 13.09 0.87
C GLN A 202 16.74 12.34 1.18
N GLU A 203 15.99 12.83 2.16
CA GLU A 203 14.79 12.14 2.64
C GLU A 203 13.63 12.21 1.61
N PRO A 204 12.86 11.12 1.47
CA PRO A 204 11.60 11.11 0.73
C PRO A 204 10.50 11.83 1.51
N ASP A 205 9.70 12.62 0.80
CA ASP A 205 8.47 13.23 1.31
C ASP A 205 7.28 12.34 0.93
N ILE A 206 6.83 11.52 1.88
CA ILE A 206 5.69 10.61 1.70
C ILE A 206 4.33 11.32 1.69
N GLY A 207 4.29 12.64 1.94
CA GLY A 207 3.10 13.49 1.76
C GLY A 207 2.91 13.96 0.31
N ARG A 208 3.91 13.71 -0.55
CA ARG A 208 3.92 14.07 -1.97
C ARG A 208 4.21 12.84 -2.83
N VAL A 209 3.15 12.17 -3.25
CA VAL A 209 3.23 10.87 -3.94
C VAL A 209 2.65 10.95 -5.34
N LEU A 210 3.41 10.54 -6.34
CA LEU A 210 2.92 10.25 -7.67
C LEU A 210 2.71 8.74 -7.78
N VAL A 211 1.51 8.30 -8.13
CA VAL A 211 1.22 6.86 -8.23
C VAL A 211 1.25 6.44 -9.69
N ALA A 212 1.91 5.32 -9.99
CA ALA A 212 1.95 4.76 -11.33
C ALA A 212 1.80 3.24 -11.32
N GLY A 213 1.45 2.65 -12.46
CA GLY A 213 1.53 1.20 -12.62
C GLY A 213 1.13 0.69 -13.99
N HIS A 214 1.46 -0.58 -14.26
CA HIS A 214 1.14 -1.28 -15.52
C HIS A 214 0.36 -2.57 -15.28
N SER A 215 -0.62 -2.88 -16.13
CA SER A 215 -1.41 -4.12 -16.07
C SER A 215 -2.14 -4.28 -14.73
N MET A 216 -1.89 -5.36 -13.99
CA MET A 216 -2.31 -5.52 -12.60
C MET A 216 -1.88 -4.33 -11.72
N GLY A 217 -0.67 -3.81 -11.90
CA GLY A 217 -0.20 -2.59 -11.23
C GLY A 217 -0.93 -1.33 -11.66
N GLY A 218 -1.39 -1.27 -12.92
CA GLY A 218 -2.25 -0.20 -13.40
C GLY A 218 -3.59 -0.19 -12.65
N HIS A 219 -4.19 -1.37 -12.43
CA HIS A 219 -5.36 -1.50 -11.55
C HIS A 219 -5.05 -1.00 -10.11
N GLY A 220 -3.95 -1.47 -9.54
CA GLY A 220 -3.51 -1.05 -8.20
C GLY A 220 -3.30 0.45 -8.07
N SER A 221 -2.81 1.11 -9.14
CA SER A 221 -2.51 2.54 -9.11
C SER A 221 -3.76 3.37 -8.90
N TRP A 222 -4.91 2.94 -9.43
CA TRP A 222 -6.21 3.57 -9.19
C TRP A 222 -6.64 3.47 -7.73
N LEU A 223 -6.50 2.26 -7.15
CA LEU A 223 -6.87 2.02 -5.75
C LEU A 223 -5.97 2.84 -4.81
N LEU A 224 -4.65 2.78 -5.02
CA LEU A 224 -3.66 3.49 -4.20
C LEU A 224 -3.83 5.01 -4.32
N ALA A 225 -4.04 5.56 -5.52
CA ALA A 225 -4.28 6.99 -5.68
C ALA A 225 -5.59 7.46 -5.04
N SER A 226 -6.61 6.59 -4.98
CA SER A 226 -7.85 6.88 -4.25
C SER A 226 -7.63 6.88 -2.73
N ALA A 227 -6.83 5.94 -2.23
CA ALA A 227 -6.46 5.86 -0.81
C ALA A 227 -5.45 6.93 -0.38
N LEU A 228 -4.60 7.39 -1.29
CA LEU A 228 -3.59 8.43 -1.08
C LEU A 228 -4.03 9.78 -1.63
N ARG A 229 -5.34 10.03 -1.75
CA ARG A 229 -5.85 11.17 -2.54
C ARG A 229 -5.33 12.52 -2.04
N ASP A 230 -5.13 12.68 -0.73
CA ASP A 230 -4.53 13.87 -0.14
C ASP A 230 -3.02 14.00 -0.39
N GLN A 231 -2.31 12.89 -0.52
CA GLN A 231 -0.87 12.89 -0.82
C GLN A 231 -0.60 12.93 -2.35
N ALA A 232 -1.59 12.57 -3.16
CA ALA A 232 -1.42 12.33 -4.58
C ALA A 232 -1.12 13.62 -5.37
N LEU A 233 0.02 13.63 -6.05
CA LEU A 233 0.46 14.68 -6.99
C LEU A 233 -0.07 14.44 -8.41
N GLY A 234 -0.34 13.18 -8.74
CA GLY A 234 -0.83 12.73 -10.03
C GLY A 234 -0.98 11.21 -10.06
N LEU A 235 -1.47 10.70 -11.18
CA LEU A 235 -1.67 9.27 -11.40
C LEU A 235 -1.38 8.88 -12.85
N ALA A 236 -0.54 7.87 -13.07
CA ALA A 236 -0.30 7.26 -14.38
C ALA A 236 -0.68 5.78 -14.38
N SER A 237 -1.74 5.43 -15.10
CA SER A 237 -2.21 4.04 -15.19
C SER A 237 -2.10 3.50 -16.61
N SER A 238 -1.25 2.48 -16.79
CA SER A 238 -0.98 1.88 -18.09
C SER A 238 -1.63 0.49 -18.21
N ALA A 239 -2.37 0.24 -19.28
CA ALA A 239 -3.00 -1.04 -19.61
C ALA A 239 -3.76 -1.67 -18.42
N SER A 240 -4.56 -0.89 -17.71
CA SER A 240 -5.24 -1.31 -16.47
C SER A 240 -6.64 -1.86 -16.71
N TRP A 241 -7.02 -2.90 -15.98
CA TRP A 241 -8.40 -3.34 -15.83
C TRP A 241 -9.07 -2.65 -14.63
N LEU A 242 -10.40 -2.57 -14.63
CA LEU A 242 -11.15 -1.76 -13.65
C LEU A 242 -11.76 -2.60 -12.52
N ARG A 243 -12.04 -3.87 -12.80
CA ARG A 243 -12.51 -4.86 -11.82
C ARG A 243 -12.00 -6.23 -12.22
N LYS A 244 -11.61 -7.03 -11.22
CA LYS A 244 -10.92 -8.31 -11.46
C LYS A 244 -11.78 -9.31 -12.24
N ASP A 245 -13.07 -9.36 -11.94
CA ASP A 245 -14.07 -10.23 -12.60
C ASP A 245 -14.39 -9.85 -14.05
N GLN A 246 -14.02 -8.65 -14.49
CA GLN A 246 -14.13 -8.22 -15.88
C GLN A 246 -12.87 -8.55 -16.69
N TYR A 247 -11.79 -8.96 -16.01
CA TYR A 247 -10.49 -9.23 -16.59
C TYR A 247 -10.17 -10.72 -16.61
N ALA A 248 -10.06 -11.27 -17.83
CA ALA A 248 -9.77 -12.68 -18.13
C ALA A 248 -10.81 -13.68 -17.58
N ASP A 249 -10.97 -14.81 -18.26
CA ASP A 249 -12.07 -15.75 -17.97
C ASP A 249 -11.92 -16.47 -16.62
N SER A 250 -10.72 -16.54 -16.05
CA SER A 250 -10.45 -17.24 -14.78
C SER A 250 -10.88 -16.46 -13.52
N ASN A 251 -11.35 -15.22 -13.66
CA ASN A 251 -11.65 -14.35 -12.53
C ASN A 251 -13.14 -13.99 -12.39
N LYS A 252 -14.02 -14.48 -13.26
CA LYS A 252 -15.44 -14.07 -13.25
C LYS A 252 -16.15 -14.64 -12.02
N VAL A 253 -16.21 -13.84 -10.96
CA VAL A 253 -16.82 -14.18 -9.67
C VAL A 253 -18.24 -14.69 -9.88
N MET A 254 -18.46 -15.95 -9.53
CA MET A 254 -19.76 -16.65 -9.59
C MET A 254 -20.36 -16.82 -10.99
N LEU A 255 -19.77 -16.28 -12.07
CA LEU A 255 -20.36 -16.42 -13.42
C LEU A 255 -20.11 -17.80 -14.01
N HIS A 256 -18.92 -18.36 -13.75
CA HIS A 256 -18.54 -19.70 -14.20
C HIS A 256 -18.71 -20.77 -13.11
N ASP A 257 -19.23 -20.37 -11.94
CA ASP A 257 -19.54 -21.29 -10.85
C ASP A 257 -20.94 -21.87 -11.06
N ILE A 258 -21.02 -23.18 -11.29
CA ILE A 258 -22.29 -23.88 -11.48
C ILE A 258 -23.21 -23.77 -10.25
N ALA A 259 -22.64 -23.61 -9.05
CA ALA A 259 -23.40 -23.47 -7.81
C ALA A 259 -24.06 -22.09 -7.70
N ALA A 260 -23.66 -21.11 -8.51
CA ALA A 260 -24.23 -19.76 -8.45
C ALA A 260 -25.71 -19.72 -8.80
N ALA A 261 -26.24 -20.70 -9.55
CA ALA A 261 -27.66 -20.82 -9.84
C ALA A 261 -28.50 -21.16 -8.59
N ASP A 262 -27.89 -21.81 -7.59
CA ASP A 262 -28.53 -22.22 -6.34
C ASP A 262 -28.31 -21.20 -5.20
N VAL A 263 -27.52 -20.15 -5.44
CA VAL A 263 -27.25 -19.10 -4.46
C VAL A 263 -28.37 -18.07 -4.47
N GLU A 264 -28.98 -17.83 -3.30
CA GLU A 264 -29.98 -16.78 -3.13
C GLU A 264 -29.42 -15.40 -3.53
N LEU A 265 -30.21 -14.61 -4.26
CA LEU A 265 -29.80 -13.28 -4.74
C LEU A 265 -29.35 -12.33 -3.61
N ALA A 266 -29.95 -12.43 -2.43
CA ALA A 266 -29.56 -11.63 -1.28
C ALA A 266 -28.14 -11.97 -0.79
N LEU A 267 -27.80 -13.26 -0.71
CA LEU A 267 -26.45 -13.71 -0.37
C LEU A 267 -25.44 -13.30 -1.45
N LEU A 268 -25.79 -13.47 -2.73
CA LEU A 268 -24.94 -13.02 -3.84
C LEU A 268 -24.65 -11.51 -3.77
N ALA A 269 -25.65 -10.70 -3.39
CA ALA A 269 -25.47 -9.26 -3.23
C ALA A 269 -24.50 -8.93 -2.08
N LEU A 270 -24.56 -9.67 -0.97
CA LEU A 270 -23.62 -9.53 0.15
C LEU A 270 -22.20 -9.94 -0.23
N MET A 271 -22.03 -11.03 -0.99
CA MET A 271 -20.71 -11.44 -1.47
C MET A 271 -20.09 -10.40 -2.41
N ARG A 272 -20.89 -9.83 -3.32
CA ARG A 272 -20.43 -8.77 -4.22
C ARG A 272 -20.12 -7.46 -3.49
N SER A 273 -20.94 -7.07 -2.50
CA SER A 273 -20.68 -5.85 -1.73
C SER A 273 -19.37 -5.95 -0.94
N ALA A 274 -18.99 -7.16 -0.51
CA ALA A 274 -17.73 -7.42 0.14
C ALA A 274 -16.50 -7.18 -0.76
N GLU A 275 -16.64 -6.99 -2.07
CA GLU A 275 -15.54 -6.67 -3.00
C GLU A 275 -15.67 -5.27 -3.62
N ALA A 276 -16.74 -4.54 -3.30
CA ALA A 276 -17.06 -3.28 -3.96
C ALA A 276 -15.97 -2.20 -3.80
N GLU A 277 -15.15 -2.26 -2.76
CA GLU A 277 -14.01 -1.35 -2.60
C GLU A 277 -12.93 -1.47 -3.69
N PHE A 278 -12.91 -2.57 -4.44
CA PHE A 278 -11.94 -2.80 -5.52
C PHE A 278 -12.49 -2.49 -6.91
N GLU A 279 -13.72 -1.98 -7.01
CA GLU A 279 -14.28 -1.50 -8.27
C GLU A 279 -13.79 -0.09 -8.58
N VAL A 280 -12.75 0.02 -9.41
CA VAL A 280 -12.05 1.27 -9.73
C VAL A 280 -12.99 2.34 -10.29
N GLU A 281 -13.92 1.96 -11.15
CA GLU A 281 -14.85 2.92 -11.78
C GLU A 281 -15.65 3.71 -10.75
N SER A 282 -16.06 3.03 -9.67
CA SER A 282 -16.84 3.64 -8.60
C SER A 282 -16.06 4.70 -7.80
N GLN A 283 -14.73 4.68 -7.91
CA GLN A 283 -13.80 5.62 -7.27
C GLN A 283 -13.51 6.86 -8.13
N ALA A 284 -14.00 6.92 -9.37
CA ALA A 284 -13.79 8.06 -10.25
C ALA A 284 -14.14 9.43 -9.61
N PRO A 285 -15.22 9.58 -8.81
CA PRO A 285 -15.50 10.84 -8.11
C PRO A 285 -14.43 11.21 -7.07
N THR A 286 -13.83 10.22 -6.39
CA THR A 286 -12.73 10.44 -5.44
C THR A 286 -11.47 10.93 -6.17
N LEU A 287 -11.19 10.39 -7.35
CA LEU A 287 -10.03 10.78 -8.16
C LEU A 287 -10.22 12.15 -8.85
N ALA A 288 -11.44 12.49 -9.27
CA ALA A 288 -11.77 13.75 -9.92
C ALA A 288 -11.55 14.99 -9.01
N GLY A 289 -11.46 16.17 -9.63
CA GLY A 289 -11.32 17.45 -8.94
C GLY A 289 -9.87 17.79 -8.57
N GLY A 290 -9.02 18.02 -9.58
CA GLY A 290 -7.69 18.61 -9.41
C GLY A 290 -6.49 17.65 -9.37
N LEU A 291 -6.71 16.35 -9.60
CA LEU A 291 -5.63 15.36 -9.77
C LEU A 291 -5.33 15.15 -11.27
N PRO A 292 -4.10 15.40 -11.75
CA PRO A 292 -3.70 15.01 -13.09
C PRO A 292 -3.66 13.49 -13.23
N ILE A 293 -4.31 12.96 -14.27
CA ILE A 293 -4.44 11.53 -14.53
C ILE A 293 -4.04 11.25 -15.98
N MET A 294 -3.06 10.38 -16.18
CA MET A 294 -2.67 9.88 -17.49
C MET A 294 -3.00 8.39 -17.61
N MET A 295 -3.79 8.03 -18.61
CA MET A 295 -4.06 6.65 -19.01
C MET A 295 -3.32 6.33 -20.29
N ARG A 296 -2.62 5.19 -20.33
CA ARG A 296 -1.92 4.72 -21.54
C ARG A 296 -2.26 3.27 -21.83
N VAL A 297 -2.42 2.92 -23.10
CA VAL A 297 -2.66 1.53 -23.50
C VAL A 297 -2.18 1.30 -24.92
N GLY A 298 -1.69 0.10 -25.22
CA GLY A 298 -1.38 -0.29 -26.59
C GLY A 298 -2.68 -0.44 -27.39
N SER A 299 -2.74 0.13 -28.60
CA SER A 299 -4.00 0.13 -29.38
C SER A 299 -4.43 -1.28 -29.83
N ARG A 300 -3.56 -2.27 -29.72
CA ARG A 300 -3.82 -3.67 -30.06
C ARG A 300 -3.87 -4.59 -28.85
N ASP A 301 -3.69 -4.08 -27.63
CA ASP A 301 -3.62 -4.88 -26.41
C ASP A 301 -4.78 -5.87 -26.30
N GLN A 302 -4.45 -7.16 -26.39
CA GLN A 302 -5.41 -8.27 -26.28
C GLN A 302 -5.51 -8.83 -24.85
N THR A 303 -4.61 -8.42 -23.95
CA THR A 303 -4.63 -8.85 -22.55
C THR A 303 -5.55 -7.94 -21.75
N VAL A 304 -5.29 -6.64 -21.79
CA VAL A 304 -6.16 -5.62 -21.19
C VAL A 304 -6.65 -4.69 -22.29
N HIS A 305 -7.79 -5.06 -22.87
CA HIS A 305 -8.34 -4.38 -24.03
C HIS A 305 -8.48 -2.84 -23.80
N PRO A 306 -8.15 -1.98 -24.79
CA PRO A 306 -8.22 -0.52 -24.67
C PRO A 306 -9.58 0.04 -24.22
N TRP A 307 -10.64 -0.76 -24.36
CA TRP A 307 -11.97 -0.47 -23.81
C TRP A 307 -11.95 -0.06 -22.34
N PHE A 308 -11.14 -0.69 -21.48
CA PHE A 308 -11.07 -0.32 -20.07
C PHE A 308 -10.58 1.12 -19.88
N SER A 309 -9.52 1.51 -20.61
CA SER A 309 -8.97 2.87 -20.52
C SER A 309 -9.94 3.91 -21.10
N ARG A 310 -10.62 3.60 -22.22
CA ARG A 310 -11.68 4.46 -22.80
C ARG A 310 -12.86 4.63 -21.84
N ARG A 311 -13.27 3.56 -21.18
CA ARG A 311 -14.37 3.54 -20.22
C ARG A 311 -14.03 4.40 -19.01
N MET A 312 -12.88 4.17 -18.37
CA MET A 312 -12.44 4.96 -17.23
C MET A 312 -12.27 6.44 -17.56
N PHE A 313 -11.72 6.76 -18.74
CA PHE A 313 -11.62 8.14 -19.22
C PHE A 313 -12.99 8.84 -19.26
N ARG A 314 -14.01 8.20 -19.85
CA ARG A 314 -15.38 8.73 -19.88
C ARG A 314 -16.00 8.82 -18.48
N THR A 315 -15.77 7.82 -17.63
CA THR A 315 -16.26 7.79 -16.25
C THR A 315 -15.66 8.94 -15.42
N LEU A 316 -14.37 9.26 -15.58
CA LEU A 316 -13.72 10.39 -14.91
C LEU A 316 -14.31 11.74 -15.35
N LEU A 317 -14.51 11.94 -16.65
CA LEU A 317 -15.14 13.16 -17.16
C LEU A 317 -16.58 13.30 -16.64
N ALA A 318 -17.37 12.22 -16.69
CA ALA A 318 -18.71 12.19 -16.13
C ALA A 318 -18.72 12.40 -14.61
N ALA A 319 -17.65 12.02 -13.91
CA ALA A 319 -17.49 12.25 -12.48
C ALA A 319 -17.11 13.70 -12.12
N GLY A 320 -16.82 14.56 -13.10
CA GLY A 320 -16.48 15.97 -12.92
C GLY A 320 -14.98 16.27 -13.03
N ALA A 321 -14.17 15.36 -13.55
CA ALA A 321 -12.76 15.66 -13.83
C ALA A 321 -12.65 16.64 -15.01
N SER A 322 -11.74 17.61 -14.92
CA SER A 322 -11.45 18.51 -16.02
C SER A 322 -10.82 17.75 -17.19
N SER A 323 -11.20 18.09 -18.42
CA SER A 323 -10.56 17.55 -19.63
C SER A 323 -9.07 17.93 -19.73
N ALA A 324 -8.63 18.96 -19.01
CA ALA A 324 -7.21 19.33 -18.91
C ALA A 324 -6.42 18.49 -17.90
N ASP A 325 -7.11 17.86 -16.94
CA ASP A 325 -6.49 17.01 -15.92
C ASP A 325 -6.38 15.56 -16.36
N VAL A 326 -7.27 15.09 -17.25
CA VAL A 326 -7.33 13.68 -17.64
C VAL A 326 -6.88 13.51 -19.09
N THR A 327 -5.90 12.63 -19.32
CA THR A 327 -5.39 12.29 -20.65
C THR A 327 -5.53 10.79 -20.90
N LEU A 328 -5.96 10.41 -22.10
CA LEU A 328 -5.92 9.03 -22.60
C LEU A 328 -5.02 8.99 -23.83
N THR A 329 -4.02 8.12 -23.84
CA THR A 329 -3.15 7.89 -24.99
C THR A 329 -3.17 6.42 -25.40
N GLU A 330 -3.63 6.16 -26.61
CA GLU A 330 -3.57 4.83 -27.23
C GLU A 330 -2.37 4.75 -28.16
N ILE A 331 -1.39 3.90 -27.83
CA ILE A 331 -0.14 3.79 -28.58
C ILE A 331 -0.35 2.86 -29.77
N LYS A 332 -0.37 3.44 -30.97
CA LYS A 332 -0.67 2.73 -32.22
C LYS A 332 0.23 1.51 -32.41
N GLY A 333 -0.39 0.36 -32.61
CA GLY A 333 0.28 -0.88 -32.97
C GLY A 333 0.97 -1.61 -31.80
N LYS A 334 1.03 -1.03 -30.60
CA LYS A 334 1.59 -1.71 -29.42
C LYS A 334 0.57 -2.66 -28.81
N GLU A 335 1.09 -3.75 -28.27
CA GLU A 335 0.37 -4.78 -27.53
C GLU A 335 0.44 -4.48 -26.01
N HIS A 336 0.28 -5.49 -25.15
CA HIS A 336 0.21 -5.33 -23.70
C HIS A 336 1.48 -4.75 -23.06
N TRP A 337 2.66 -5.14 -23.54
CA TRP A 337 3.95 -4.65 -23.09
C TRP A 337 4.79 -4.19 -24.27
N TRP A 338 5.53 -3.10 -24.10
CA TRP A 338 6.51 -2.62 -25.08
C TRP A 338 7.67 -1.93 -24.38
N TRP A 339 8.87 -2.18 -24.90
CA TRP A 339 10.11 -1.56 -24.43
C TRP A 339 10.44 -0.26 -25.16
N ASP A 340 10.08 -0.19 -26.44
CA ASP A 340 10.28 0.97 -27.29
C ASP A 340 8.90 1.56 -27.62
N THR A 341 8.67 2.82 -27.27
CA THR A 341 7.45 3.52 -27.69
C THR A 341 7.65 4.08 -29.10
N GLU A 342 8.54 5.06 -29.24
CA GLU A 342 8.88 5.74 -30.50
C GLU A 342 10.32 5.47 -30.93
N THR A 343 11.25 5.41 -29.97
CA THR A 343 12.68 5.20 -30.24
C THR A 343 13.23 4.06 -29.38
N SER A 344 14.37 3.50 -29.79
CA SER A 344 14.95 2.34 -29.09
C SER A 344 15.43 2.68 -27.69
N ASN A 345 14.98 1.90 -26.70
CA ASN A 345 15.29 2.05 -25.28
C ASN A 345 14.83 3.38 -24.67
N ASP A 346 13.72 3.93 -25.18
CA ASP A 346 13.17 5.19 -24.68
C ASP A 346 12.53 5.07 -23.30
N GLY A 347 12.32 3.85 -22.78
CA GLY A 347 11.69 3.57 -21.49
C GLY A 347 10.27 3.03 -21.61
N GLY A 348 9.75 2.90 -22.84
CA GLY A 348 8.57 2.11 -23.16
C GLY A 348 7.32 2.50 -22.37
N VAL A 349 6.60 1.48 -21.90
CA VAL A 349 5.26 1.62 -21.31
C VAL A 349 5.23 2.39 -19.98
N VAL A 350 6.33 2.45 -19.22
CA VAL A 350 6.36 3.07 -17.88
C VAL A 350 7.26 4.30 -17.74
N ASN A 351 8.17 4.56 -18.68
CA ASN A 351 9.16 5.61 -18.49
C ASN A 351 9.60 6.31 -19.79
N ASP A 352 8.82 6.26 -20.87
CA ASP A 352 9.14 7.04 -22.08
C ASP A 352 9.02 8.56 -21.88
N GLU A 353 9.30 9.34 -22.94
CA GLU A 353 9.33 10.80 -22.84
C GLU A 353 7.99 11.40 -22.45
N GLN A 354 6.87 10.84 -22.92
CA GLN A 354 5.55 11.31 -22.54
C GLN A 354 5.31 11.16 -21.04
N LEU A 355 5.67 10.00 -20.49
CA LEU A 355 5.54 9.73 -19.05
C LEU A 355 6.52 10.58 -18.23
N ARG A 356 7.78 10.72 -18.65
CA ARG A 356 8.74 11.60 -17.97
C ARG A 356 8.26 13.06 -17.93
N ALA A 357 7.72 13.57 -19.04
CA ALA A 357 7.14 14.90 -19.09
C ALA A 357 5.94 15.05 -18.14
N PHE A 358 5.06 14.03 -18.10
CA PHE A 358 3.95 13.98 -17.16
C PHE A 358 4.43 13.95 -15.70
N PHE A 359 5.47 13.16 -15.39
CA PHE A 359 6.06 13.07 -14.06
C PHE A 359 6.63 14.43 -13.64
N ARG A 360 7.47 15.07 -14.47
CA ARG A 360 8.00 16.42 -14.19
C ARG A 360 6.89 17.43 -13.90
N LYS A 361 5.81 17.42 -14.70
CA LYS A 361 4.64 18.29 -14.47
C LYS A 361 3.98 18.02 -13.11
N CYS A 362 3.80 16.76 -12.73
CA CYS A 362 3.11 16.40 -11.49
C CYS A 362 3.98 16.65 -10.25
N LEU A 363 5.27 16.34 -10.31
CA LEU A 363 6.21 16.43 -9.19
C LEU A 363 6.42 17.87 -8.69
N ALA A 364 6.17 18.87 -9.55
CA ALA A 364 6.23 20.29 -9.20
C ALA A 364 4.91 20.86 -8.61
N ARG A 365 3.84 20.05 -8.51
CA ARG A 365 2.53 20.52 -8.01
C ARG A 365 2.45 20.45 -6.48
N ALA A 366 1.51 21.21 -5.93
CA ALA A 366 1.01 20.96 -4.57
C ALA A 366 0.07 19.74 -4.55
N SER A 367 -0.02 19.07 -3.39
CA SER A 367 -1.00 18.01 -3.08
C SER A 367 -2.05 18.52 -2.08
N GLY A 368 -2.99 17.66 -1.70
CA GLY A 368 -3.94 17.92 -0.63
C GLY A 368 -5.02 18.97 -0.96
N PRO A 369 -5.55 19.68 0.06
CA PRO A 369 -6.71 20.57 -0.10
C PRO A 369 -6.46 21.72 -1.08
N ALA A 370 -5.24 22.25 -1.16
CA ALA A 370 -4.89 23.35 -2.06
C ALA A 370 -4.96 22.96 -3.55
N ALA A 371 -4.95 21.66 -3.86
CA ALA A 371 -5.03 21.16 -5.23
C ALA A 371 -6.47 20.83 -5.67
N LEU A 372 -7.47 20.95 -4.79
CA LEU A 372 -8.86 20.59 -5.09
C LEU A 372 -9.62 21.72 -5.78
N SER A 373 -10.59 21.34 -6.62
CA SER A 373 -11.59 22.25 -7.18
C SER A 373 -12.59 22.72 -6.12
N GLU A 374 -13.37 23.76 -6.41
CA GLU A 374 -14.43 24.26 -5.51
C GLU A 374 -15.51 23.22 -5.20
N SER A 375 -15.77 22.30 -6.14
CA SER A 375 -16.68 21.17 -5.95
C SER A 375 -15.93 19.86 -6.12
N TRP A 376 -16.09 18.94 -5.19
CA TRP A 376 -15.47 17.62 -5.23
C TRP A 376 -16.26 16.60 -4.42
N ARG A 377 -15.97 15.32 -4.68
CA ARG A 377 -16.65 14.19 -4.03
C ARG A 377 -15.66 13.19 -3.47
N LEU A 378 -15.99 12.57 -2.35
CA LEU A 378 -15.28 11.44 -1.76
C LEU A 378 -16.25 10.26 -1.68
N VAL A 379 -15.93 9.17 -2.38
CA VAL A 379 -16.71 7.92 -2.37
C VAL A 379 -15.94 6.85 -1.60
N VAL A 380 -16.64 6.15 -0.70
CA VAL A 380 -16.07 5.12 0.19
C VAL A 380 -17.02 3.92 0.25
N PHE A 381 -16.49 2.74 -0.04
CA PHE A 381 -17.21 1.47 0.16
C PHE A 381 -16.78 0.76 1.44
N ASN A 382 -15.51 0.91 1.81
CA ASN A 382 -14.94 0.34 3.02
C ASN A 382 -13.97 1.37 3.64
N PRO A 383 -14.32 2.00 4.78
CA PRO A 383 -13.46 2.97 5.47
C PRO A 383 -12.04 2.47 5.76
N ALA A 384 -11.84 1.15 5.82
CA ALA A 384 -10.54 0.54 6.08
C ALA A 384 -9.52 0.70 4.94
N PHE A 385 -9.99 0.96 3.72
CA PHE A 385 -9.18 1.05 2.49
C PHE A 385 -9.24 2.43 1.83
N SER A 386 -9.97 3.38 2.43
CA SER A 386 -10.10 4.74 1.91
C SER A 386 -9.27 5.70 2.75
N GLY A 387 -8.64 6.67 2.09
CA GLY A 387 -7.95 7.77 2.75
C GLY A 387 -8.80 9.01 2.84
N ALA A 388 -8.14 10.10 3.20
CA ALA A 388 -8.75 11.42 3.21
C ALA A 388 -8.70 12.06 1.82
N LYS A 389 -9.70 12.92 1.55
CA LYS A 389 -9.71 13.86 0.42
C LYS A 389 -10.10 15.24 0.95
N GLY A 390 -9.26 16.23 0.72
CA GLY A 390 -9.40 17.57 1.29
C GLY A 390 -9.33 17.57 2.81
N GLY A 391 -8.65 16.58 3.42
CA GLY A 391 -8.62 16.36 4.86
C GLY A 391 -9.86 15.68 5.45
N ALA A 392 -10.91 15.41 4.65
CA ALA A 392 -12.12 14.73 5.10
C ALA A 392 -11.99 13.20 4.96
N ARG A 393 -12.44 12.45 5.97
CA ARG A 393 -12.41 10.99 6.02
C ARG A 393 -13.71 10.42 6.57
N ILE A 394 -14.30 9.43 5.89
CA ILE A 394 -15.44 8.67 6.42
C ILE A 394 -14.91 7.61 7.37
N LEU A 395 -15.37 7.61 8.63
CA LEU A 395 -14.94 6.66 9.66
C LEU A 395 -15.91 5.49 9.82
N GLN A 396 -17.21 5.74 9.69
CA GLN A 396 -18.24 4.71 9.82
C GLN A 396 -19.38 4.95 8.82
N GLN A 397 -19.93 3.85 8.30
CA GLN A 397 -21.06 3.85 7.38
C GLN A 397 -22.34 3.48 8.14
N MET A 398 -23.50 3.95 7.68
CA MET A 398 -24.78 3.49 8.24
C MET A 398 -25.04 2.03 7.86
N GLN A 399 -24.78 1.70 6.61
CA GLN A 399 -24.79 0.35 6.07
C GLN A 399 -23.40 0.01 5.50
N PRO A 400 -22.65 -0.90 6.14
CA PRO A 400 -21.33 -1.31 5.69
C PRO A 400 -21.34 -1.82 4.23
N HIS A 401 -20.24 -1.62 3.51
CA HIS A 401 -20.05 -2.10 2.14
C HIS A 401 -21.00 -1.55 1.08
N ARG A 402 -21.85 -0.58 1.43
CA ARG A 402 -22.61 0.21 0.47
C ARG A 402 -21.90 1.52 0.19
N ARG A 403 -22.06 2.00 -1.05
CA ARG A 403 -21.52 3.28 -1.50
C ARG A 403 -21.86 4.38 -0.49
N SER A 404 -20.84 4.98 0.08
CA SER A 404 -20.95 6.16 0.95
C SER A 404 -20.29 7.33 0.27
N GLU A 405 -20.84 8.53 0.46
CA GLU A 405 -20.38 9.70 -0.28
C GLU A 405 -20.40 10.95 0.59
N LEU A 406 -19.35 11.77 0.44
CA LEU A 406 -19.36 13.19 0.76
C LEU A 406 -19.33 13.97 -0.55
N SER A 407 -20.33 14.82 -0.77
CA SER A 407 -20.34 15.84 -1.81
C SER A 407 -20.05 17.19 -1.19
N VAL A 408 -18.91 17.79 -1.54
CA VAL A 408 -18.41 19.02 -0.93
C VAL A 408 -18.43 20.15 -1.94
N GLN A 409 -19.01 21.28 -1.55
CA GLN A 409 -18.98 22.54 -2.28
C GLN A 409 -18.36 23.61 -1.39
N VAL A 410 -17.34 24.27 -1.91
CA VAL A 410 -16.59 25.32 -1.23
C VAL A 410 -16.96 26.65 -1.88
N SER A 411 -17.38 27.59 -1.05
CA SER A 411 -17.63 28.99 -1.43
C SER A 411 -16.95 29.90 -0.39
N ALA A 412 -16.76 31.19 -0.69
CA ALA A 412 -15.99 32.11 0.15
C ALA A 412 -16.33 31.99 1.66
N ALA A 413 -15.42 31.37 2.43
CA ALA A 413 -15.56 31.07 3.86
C ALA A 413 -16.75 30.17 4.27
N LYS A 414 -17.37 29.42 3.34
CA LYS A 414 -18.44 28.44 3.62
C LYS A 414 -18.15 27.12 2.90
N VAL A 415 -18.15 26.02 3.64
CA VAL A 415 -18.02 24.65 3.13
C VAL A 415 -19.34 23.94 3.35
N GLU A 416 -20.00 23.55 2.28
CA GLU A 416 -21.26 22.82 2.28
C GLU A 416 -21.04 21.37 1.89
N VAL A 417 -21.62 20.47 2.68
CA VAL A 417 -21.36 19.03 2.61
C VAL A 417 -22.69 18.31 2.63
N HIS A 418 -22.91 17.49 1.60
CA HIS A 418 -24.01 16.54 1.56
C HIS A 418 -23.47 15.13 1.73
N THR A 419 -24.07 14.38 2.63
CA THR A 419 -23.66 13.01 2.94
C THR A 419 -24.67 11.97 2.48
N SER A 420 -24.18 10.78 2.14
CA SER A 420 -25.03 9.62 1.86
C SER A 420 -24.39 8.37 2.44
N ASN A 421 -25.17 7.60 3.22
CA ASN A 421 -24.72 6.39 3.93
C ASN A 421 -23.55 6.62 4.91
N VAL A 422 -23.37 7.84 5.42
CA VAL A 422 -22.29 8.20 6.38
C VAL A 422 -22.86 8.24 7.79
N ARG A 423 -22.21 7.54 8.73
CA ARG A 423 -22.57 7.58 10.15
C ARG A 423 -21.60 8.40 10.98
N ARG A 424 -20.31 8.37 10.64
CA ARG A 424 -19.26 9.16 11.30
C ARG A 424 -18.24 9.64 10.27
N LEU A 425 -17.84 10.90 10.36
CA LEU A 425 -16.76 11.49 9.57
C LEU A 425 -15.79 12.26 10.46
N GLU A 426 -14.55 12.33 10.02
CA GLU A 426 -13.47 13.12 10.58
C GLU A 426 -13.00 14.13 9.55
N TRP A 427 -12.59 15.32 9.99
CA TRP A 427 -11.97 16.32 9.12
C TRP A 427 -10.79 16.99 9.81
N ASP A 428 -9.66 17.05 9.11
CA ASP A 428 -8.53 17.91 9.48
C ASP A 428 -8.91 19.41 9.40
N LEU A 429 -8.77 20.12 10.51
CA LEU A 429 -9.23 21.51 10.63
C LEU A 429 -8.32 22.49 9.86
N HIS A 430 -7.04 22.15 9.67
CA HIS A 430 -6.14 22.96 8.86
C HIS A 430 -6.51 22.82 7.39
N ALA A 431 -6.75 21.60 6.90
CA ALA A 431 -7.19 21.33 5.55
C ALA A 431 -8.53 22.02 5.24
N LEU A 432 -9.47 22.00 6.19
CA LEU A 432 -10.74 22.71 6.07
C LEU A 432 -10.53 24.24 5.93
N SER A 433 -9.58 24.81 6.68
CA SER A 433 -9.22 26.23 6.55
C SER A 433 -8.58 26.53 5.18
N VAL A 434 -7.69 25.65 4.69
CA VAL A 434 -7.05 25.81 3.38
C VAL A 434 -8.09 25.75 2.26
N LEU A 435 -9.08 24.86 2.35
CA LEU A 435 -10.19 24.80 1.39
C LEU A 435 -10.98 26.11 1.36
N ALA A 436 -11.40 26.60 2.52
CA ALA A 436 -12.32 27.73 2.59
C ALA A 436 -11.69 29.11 2.36
N CYS A 437 -10.39 29.25 2.66
CA CYS A 437 -9.68 30.53 2.69
C CYS A 437 -8.37 30.54 1.91
N GLY A 438 -7.97 29.42 1.29
CA GLY A 438 -6.67 29.26 0.63
C GLY A 438 -5.51 29.05 1.61
N SER A 439 -4.31 28.86 1.05
CA SER A 439 -3.09 28.54 1.82
C SER A 439 -2.65 29.64 2.79
N GLY A 440 -3.12 30.88 2.60
CA GLY A 440 -2.87 32.01 3.51
C GLY A 440 -3.71 31.98 4.80
N GLY A 441 -4.66 31.04 4.91
CA GLY A 441 -5.54 30.91 6.07
C GLY A 441 -6.63 32.00 6.13
N CYS A 442 -7.57 31.85 7.08
CA CYS A 442 -8.61 32.85 7.27
C CYS A 442 -8.09 33.97 8.18
N ALA A 443 -8.04 35.21 7.69
CA ALA A 443 -7.41 36.35 8.38
C ALA A 443 -8.06 36.72 9.73
N SER A 444 -9.29 36.26 10.03
CA SER A 444 -9.97 36.51 11.32
C SER A 444 -11.31 35.78 11.55
N ALA A 445 -11.91 35.12 10.54
CA ALA A 445 -13.20 34.41 10.67
C ALA A 445 -13.09 32.93 10.31
N ARG A 446 -13.67 32.05 11.13
CA ARG A 446 -13.72 30.60 10.88
C ARG A 446 -14.55 30.28 9.64
N PRO A 447 -14.19 29.23 8.89
CA PRO A 447 -15.07 28.76 7.83
C PRO A 447 -16.37 28.22 8.44
N LYS A 448 -17.50 28.54 7.81
CA LYS A 448 -18.80 27.98 8.16
C LYS A 448 -18.93 26.60 7.54
N LEU A 449 -18.91 25.55 8.36
CA LEU A 449 -19.15 24.18 7.90
C LEU A 449 -20.64 23.85 8.02
N MET A 450 -21.26 23.50 6.90
CA MET A 450 -22.64 23.04 6.82
C MET A 450 -22.64 21.53 6.48
N LEU A 451 -23.04 20.69 7.43
CA LEU A 451 -23.23 19.25 7.22
C LEU A 451 -24.73 18.97 7.05
N ASP A 452 -25.14 18.54 5.86
CA ASP A 452 -26.54 18.24 5.52
C ASP A 452 -27.51 19.38 5.90
N GLY A 453 -27.10 20.63 5.65
CA GLY A 453 -27.88 21.83 5.99
C GLY A 453 -27.77 22.28 7.45
N GLN A 454 -27.03 21.56 8.30
CA GLN A 454 -26.80 21.92 9.70
C GLN A 454 -25.45 22.60 9.89
N LEU A 455 -25.46 23.83 10.44
CA LEU A 455 -24.25 24.55 10.81
C LEU A 455 -23.51 23.84 11.94
N GLN A 456 -22.22 23.58 11.75
CA GLN A 456 -21.34 23.01 12.76
C GLN A 456 -20.45 24.08 13.38
N VAL A 457 -20.34 24.04 14.71
CA VAL A 457 -19.38 24.88 15.45
C VAL A 457 -18.04 24.18 15.41
N LEU A 458 -17.03 24.82 14.83
CA LEU A 458 -15.67 24.30 14.83
C LEU A 458 -15.01 24.65 16.17
N GLY A 459 -14.21 23.74 16.74
CA GLY A 459 -13.39 23.97 17.95
C GLY A 459 -12.16 24.85 17.68
N MET A 460 -11.68 25.58 18.71
CA MET A 460 -10.46 26.43 18.61
C MET A 460 -9.16 25.65 18.70
N GLU A 461 -9.22 24.44 19.23
CA GLU A 461 -8.07 23.59 19.53
C GLU A 461 -8.27 22.22 18.90
N GLY A 462 -7.18 21.59 18.46
CA GLY A 462 -7.21 20.25 17.86
C GLY A 462 -6.73 20.22 16.40
N LYS A 463 -6.20 19.07 15.99
CA LYS A 463 -5.75 18.82 14.61
C LYS A 463 -6.93 18.44 13.70
N SER A 464 -7.88 17.66 14.22
CA SER A 464 -9.07 17.21 13.53
C SER A 464 -10.31 17.32 14.42
N ALA A 465 -11.48 17.34 13.80
CA ALA A 465 -12.78 17.24 14.47
C ALA A 465 -13.58 16.07 13.90
N CYS A 466 -14.41 15.44 14.74
CA CYS A 466 -15.22 14.28 14.38
C CYS A 466 -16.71 14.59 14.58
N TRP A 467 -17.52 14.21 13.60
CA TRP A 467 -18.98 14.33 13.67
C TRP A 467 -19.65 12.99 13.50
N CYS A 468 -20.69 12.77 14.29
CA CYS A 468 -21.54 11.59 14.28
C CYS A 468 -22.96 11.98 13.94
N LEU A 469 -23.60 11.16 13.11
CA LEU A 469 -25.02 11.29 12.82
C LEU A 469 -25.81 10.65 13.97
N LEU A 470 -26.51 11.47 14.74
CA LEU A 470 -27.43 11.03 15.79
C LEU A 470 -28.79 10.71 15.15
N GLY A 471 -29.22 9.45 15.31
CA GLY A 471 -30.42 8.95 14.63
C GLY A 471 -30.26 9.00 13.10
N SER A 472 -31.18 9.66 12.42
CA SER A 472 -31.16 9.82 10.95
C SER A 472 -31.16 11.28 10.48
N ALA A 473 -30.95 12.27 11.36
CA ALA A 473 -31.25 13.65 11.00
C ALA A 473 -30.32 14.74 11.56
N SER A 474 -29.57 14.50 12.65
CA SER A 474 -28.77 15.58 13.27
C SER A 474 -27.32 15.18 13.48
N TRP A 475 -26.41 16.01 13.01
CA TRP A 475 -24.98 15.89 13.25
C TRP A 475 -24.59 16.49 14.60
N ALA A 476 -23.74 15.79 15.35
CA ALA A 476 -23.14 16.31 16.57
C ALA A 476 -21.65 15.98 16.60
N GLU A 477 -20.87 16.82 17.26
CA GLU A 477 -19.47 16.51 17.56
C GLU A 477 -19.42 15.26 18.45
N CYS A 478 -18.50 14.35 18.13
CA CYS A 478 -18.34 13.11 18.86
C CYS A 478 -16.86 12.75 19.02
N GLU A 479 -16.59 11.78 19.88
CA GLU A 479 -15.22 11.38 20.17
C GLU A 479 -14.51 10.83 18.92
N ALA A 480 -13.19 11.01 18.88
CA ALA A 480 -12.35 10.51 17.80
C ALA A 480 -12.41 8.98 17.68
N GLU A 481 -11.93 8.44 16.54
CA GLU A 481 -11.86 7.01 16.27
C GLU A 481 -11.23 6.20 17.43
N ALA A 482 -10.20 6.76 18.08
CA ALA A 482 -9.47 6.11 19.17
C ALA A 482 -10.31 5.90 20.45
N ALA A 483 -11.44 6.59 20.58
CA ALA A 483 -12.32 6.54 21.74
C ALA A 483 -13.65 5.80 21.44
N LEU A 484 -13.76 5.15 20.28
CA LEU A 484 -14.92 4.32 19.95
C LEU A 484 -15.18 3.26 21.04
N PRO A 485 -16.44 3.08 21.49
CA PRO A 485 -16.77 2.05 22.46
C PRO A 485 -16.51 0.66 21.86
N PRO A 486 -16.15 -0.35 22.68
CA PRO A 486 -15.84 -1.71 22.19
C PRO A 486 -16.97 -2.39 21.40
N THR A 487 -18.20 -1.91 21.55
CA THR A 487 -19.39 -2.40 20.83
C THR A 487 -19.50 -1.85 19.40
N GLU A 488 -18.73 -0.82 19.06
CA GLU A 488 -18.68 -0.24 17.73
C GLU A 488 -17.39 -0.64 17.01
N ARG A 489 -17.49 -0.83 15.69
CA ARG A 489 -16.33 -1.09 14.84
C ARG A 489 -15.88 0.21 14.19
N GLY A 490 -14.60 0.53 14.32
CA GLY A 490 -13.96 1.60 13.56
C GLY A 490 -13.45 1.12 12.19
N PRO A 491 -12.83 2.01 11.39
CA PRO A 491 -12.23 1.67 10.10
C PRO A 491 -11.30 0.47 10.14
N ARG A 492 -10.53 0.30 11.22
CA ARG A 492 -9.59 -0.82 11.35
C ARG A 492 -10.27 -2.17 11.60
N GLN A 493 -11.48 -2.16 12.13
CA GLN A 493 -12.23 -3.34 12.59
C GLN A 493 -13.44 -3.68 11.71
N VAL A 494 -13.74 -2.86 10.69
CA VAL A 494 -14.79 -3.13 9.71
C VAL A 494 -14.21 -3.85 8.49
N GLY A 495 -15.05 -4.62 7.81
CA GLY A 495 -14.69 -5.29 6.56
C GLY A 495 -14.98 -6.79 6.56
N PRO A 496 -14.84 -7.45 5.40
CA PRO A 496 -14.96 -8.89 5.26
C PRO A 496 -13.85 -9.64 6.00
N MET A 497 -14.06 -10.94 6.23
CA MET A 497 -13.12 -11.81 6.92
C MET A 497 -11.70 -11.78 6.35
N ARG A 498 -11.52 -11.48 5.06
CA ARG A 498 -10.19 -11.33 4.45
C ARG A 498 -9.31 -10.24 5.09
N ARG A 499 -9.88 -9.30 5.85
CA ARG A 499 -9.13 -8.30 6.64
C ARG A 499 -8.15 -8.95 7.63
N LEU A 500 -8.43 -10.18 8.06
CA LEU A 500 -7.53 -10.98 8.89
C LEU A 500 -6.16 -11.18 8.25
N PHE A 501 -6.05 -11.14 6.92
CA PHE A 501 -4.79 -11.30 6.19
C PHE A 501 -4.01 -9.98 6.03
N SER A 502 -4.45 -8.89 6.66
CA SER A 502 -3.78 -7.58 6.59
C SER A 502 -3.60 -6.95 7.98
N ALA A 503 -3.62 -7.78 9.02
CA ALA A 503 -3.44 -7.38 10.41
C ALA A 503 -2.74 -8.52 11.17
N PRO A 504 -2.05 -8.22 12.29
CA PRO A 504 -1.39 -9.25 13.07
C PRO A 504 -2.44 -10.18 13.67
N VAL A 505 -2.28 -11.48 13.43
CA VAL A 505 -3.20 -12.52 13.92
C VAL A 505 -2.44 -13.62 14.65
N CYS A 506 -3.09 -14.19 15.66
CA CYS A 506 -2.62 -15.38 16.34
C CYS A 506 -3.75 -16.40 16.48
N ALA A 507 -3.40 -17.68 16.39
CA ALA A 507 -4.33 -18.78 16.68
C ALA A 507 -4.08 -19.28 18.10
N ILE A 508 -5.13 -19.26 18.92
CA ILE A 508 -5.15 -19.92 20.22
C ILE A 508 -5.85 -21.26 20.07
N PHE A 509 -5.19 -22.33 20.51
CA PHE A 509 -5.72 -23.69 20.39
C PHE A 509 -5.63 -24.44 21.73
N GLY A 510 -6.57 -25.36 21.95
CA GLY A 510 -6.61 -26.21 23.12
C GLY A 510 -5.51 -27.28 23.12
N SER A 511 -5.54 -28.17 24.11
CA SER A 511 -4.62 -29.32 24.15
C SER A 511 -5.06 -30.49 23.27
N ASP A 512 -6.19 -30.36 22.56
CA ASP A 512 -6.72 -31.42 21.70
C ASP A 512 -5.98 -31.46 20.35
N ALA A 513 -5.84 -32.66 19.80
CA ALA A 513 -5.08 -32.89 18.58
C ALA A 513 -5.73 -32.24 17.35
N VAL A 514 -7.05 -32.07 17.33
CA VAL A 514 -7.80 -31.50 16.20
C VAL A 514 -7.54 -29.99 16.12
N GLY A 515 -7.72 -29.26 17.22
CA GLY A 515 -7.44 -27.83 17.32
C GLY A 515 -5.98 -27.50 17.02
N GLN A 516 -5.04 -28.31 17.51
CA GLN A 516 -3.62 -28.16 17.17
C GLN A 516 -3.36 -28.36 15.67
N SER A 517 -3.94 -29.41 15.08
CA SER A 517 -3.77 -29.71 13.65
C SER A 517 -4.41 -28.65 12.76
N ALA A 518 -5.59 -28.13 13.15
CA ALA A 518 -6.27 -27.06 12.45
C ALA A 518 -5.47 -25.75 12.50
N ALA A 519 -4.97 -25.36 13.67
CA ALA A 519 -4.15 -24.16 13.82
C ALA A 519 -2.85 -24.27 12.99
N LEU A 520 -2.23 -25.45 12.99
CA LEU A 520 -1.05 -25.75 12.18
C LEU A 520 -1.34 -25.64 10.68
N PHE A 521 -2.43 -26.25 10.23
CA PHE A 521 -2.87 -26.20 8.84
C PHE A 521 -3.09 -24.77 8.38
N VAL A 522 -3.84 -23.97 9.16
CA VAL A 522 -4.10 -22.57 8.84
C VAL A 522 -2.80 -21.76 8.83
N SER A 523 -1.90 -21.96 9.80
CA SER A 523 -0.60 -21.28 9.85
C SER A 523 0.24 -21.55 8.61
N ASN A 524 0.36 -22.83 8.23
CA ASN A 524 1.16 -23.22 7.06
C ASN A 524 0.50 -22.74 5.76
N MET A 525 -0.83 -22.76 5.66
CA MET A 525 -1.55 -22.22 4.50
C MET A 525 -1.40 -20.70 4.38
N MET A 526 -1.48 -19.95 5.48
CA MET A 526 -1.25 -18.50 5.47
C MET A 526 0.17 -18.17 5.00
N LEU A 527 1.18 -18.94 5.41
CA LEU A 527 2.54 -18.78 4.93
C LEU A 527 2.67 -19.10 3.44
N MET A 528 2.15 -20.25 3.00
CA MET A 528 2.32 -20.77 1.64
C MET A 528 1.55 -19.95 0.60
N SER A 529 0.32 -19.55 0.91
CA SER A 529 -0.56 -18.87 -0.05
C SER A 529 -0.63 -17.37 0.15
N GLY A 530 -0.51 -16.91 1.40
CA GLY A 530 -0.67 -15.51 1.78
C GLY A 530 0.66 -14.77 1.99
N HIS A 531 1.78 -15.47 2.12
CA HIS A 531 3.07 -14.91 2.56
C HIS A 531 3.02 -14.26 3.97
N GLY A 532 1.93 -14.48 4.71
CA GLY A 532 1.70 -13.95 6.06
C GLY A 532 2.29 -14.86 7.13
N HIS A 533 2.13 -14.46 8.39
CA HIS A 533 2.60 -15.23 9.54
C HIS A 533 1.49 -15.36 10.59
N LEU A 534 1.16 -16.60 10.98
CA LEU A 534 0.21 -16.88 12.06
C LEU A 534 0.95 -17.42 13.27
N ARG A 535 0.97 -16.64 14.35
CA ARG A 535 1.56 -17.12 15.61
C ARG A 535 0.62 -18.14 16.25
N LEU A 536 1.16 -19.30 16.60
CA LEU A 536 0.45 -20.33 17.35
C LEU A 536 0.70 -20.14 18.85
N VAL A 537 -0.37 -20.16 19.65
CA VAL A 537 -0.30 -20.00 21.10
C VAL A 537 -1.14 -21.10 21.77
N PRO A 538 -0.55 -22.02 22.54
CA PRO A 538 -1.31 -22.98 23.33
C PRO A 538 -2.20 -22.26 24.35
N ALA A 539 -3.43 -22.74 24.58
CA ALA A 539 -4.34 -22.12 25.54
C ALA A 539 -3.76 -22.05 26.97
N SER A 540 -2.88 -22.99 27.34
CA SER A 540 -2.13 -22.97 28.60
C SER A 540 -1.19 -21.77 28.76
N GLU A 541 -0.71 -21.21 27.65
CA GLU A 541 0.10 -19.99 27.59
C GLU A 541 -0.78 -18.73 27.35
N GLY A 542 -2.02 -18.93 26.87
CA GLY A 542 -2.95 -17.90 26.40
C GLY A 542 -3.76 -17.16 27.48
N ALA A 543 -3.71 -17.58 28.76
CA ALA A 543 -4.41 -16.88 29.85
C ALA A 543 -3.95 -15.41 30.05
N LEU A 544 -2.81 -15.02 29.45
CA LEU A 544 -2.28 -13.65 29.44
C LEU A 544 -2.83 -12.76 28.32
N LEU A 545 -3.59 -13.30 27.38
CA LEU A 545 -4.21 -12.56 26.28
C LEU A 545 -5.73 -12.46 26.51
N HIS A 546 -6.14 -11.77 27.58
CA HIS A 546 -7.56 -11.46 27.78
C HIS A 546 -7.99 -10.44 26.70
N PRO A 547 -9.18 -10.55 26.08
CA PRO A 547 -9.64 -9.60 25.05
C PRO A 547 -9.65 -8.14 25.52
N GLN A 548 -9.73 -7.91 26.85
CA GLN A 548 -9.71 -6.58 27.46
C GLN A 548 -8.29 -6.02 27.73
N SER A 549 -7.25 -6.86 27.77
CA SER A 549 -5.86 -6.40 27.94
C SER A 549 -5.17 -6.10 26.60
N ALA A 550 -5.68 -6.64 25.50
CA ALA A 550 -5.24 -6.31 24.15
C ALA A 550 -5.91 -5.01 23.65
N ARG A 551 -5.44 -3.84 24.11
CA ARG A 551 -5.76 -2.53 23.51
C ARG A 551 -5.21 -2.36 22.07
N THR A 552 -4.63 -3.41 21.49
CA THR A 552 -3.98 -3.42 20.19
C THR A 552 -4.66 -4.42 19.28
N SER A 553 -5.32 -3.92 18.21
CA SER A 553 -5.41 -4.44 16.82
C SER A 553 -5.41 -5.97 16.51
N LEU A 554 -5.60 -6.85 17.48
CA LEU A 554 -5.56 -8.30 17.32
C LEU A 554 -6.96 -8.82 17.00
N TRP A 555 -7.07 -9.54 15.90
CA TRP A 555 -8.30 -10.22 15.53
C TRP A 555 -8.32 -11.65 16.07
N TRP A 556 -9.49 -12.06 16.55
CA TRP A 556 -9.71 -13.36 17.18
C TRP A 556 -10.51 -14.27 16.26
N ALA A 557 -9.98 -15.45 15.94
CA ALA A 557 -10.74 -16.54 15.34
C ALA A 557 -10.73 -17.73 16.31
N ARG A 558 -11.89 -18.08 16.86
CA ARG A 558 -12.04 -19.29 17.67
C ARG A 558 -12.25 -20.45 16.71
N LEU A 559 -11.23 -21.26 16.51
CA LEU A 559 -11.35 -22.55 15.82
C LEU A 559 -11.85 -23.55 16.86
N THR A 560 -13.15 -23.79 16.90
CA THR A 560 -13.77 -24.91 17.64
C THR A 560 -14.17 -26.00 16.67
#